data_AF-A0AA37NBW5-F1
#
_entry.id   AF-A0AA37NBW5-F1
#
_cell.length_a   1.000
_cell.length_b   1.000
_cell.length_c   1.000
_cell.angle_alpha   90.00
_cell.angle_beta   90.00
_cell.angle_gamma   90.00
#
_symmetry.space_group_name_H-M   'P 1'
#
loop_
_entity.id
_entity.type
_entity.pdbx_description
1 polymer ?
#
loop_
_entity_poly.entity_id
_entity_poly.type
_entity_poly.pdbx_seq_one_letter_code
_entity_poly.pdbx_strand_id
1 'polypeptide(L)'
;MEEKVKILMELDKKTVQAAAYLANIDLSDEVWQKMVAEPILFPTELMEEQKKGNGIGNGDGCFRFNITKTGGNKMKRVQGTKGVSLFECINADQNKWNVRWDVRDNPADKEGKVKGVNYMEETFLFKPDLSDVKSVMSIWCSGEEAVGRFVLDGKNITLERSGILLLRSQAEQAVKDNDATVPLITESGVVEVSPNEALFISGRVLANYGDCDKNIKKQLDSIANADTIETLTAINFQEGYPEPSFMTLEEVRAAIASAKKTPEQQAVLFAQMTINNTDMTNNEALLLKEIHPEWKDFIGKTLKAKFRVRYEDRLYRVRQEISTVLANQPPSVDTAALYEEINEEHAGTQDDPIPYNNNMELFSGKYYSQGGTTYRCTRNTGQPVYQDLSALVGIYVEKV
;
A
#
# COMPACT_ATOMS: atom_id res chain seq x y z
N MET A 1 1.62 16.70 -24.25
CA MET A 1 0.87 15.54 -24.78
C MET A 1 1.78 14.36 -24.57
N GLU A 2 1.56 13.61 -23.50
CA GLU A 2 2.25 12.33 -23.32
C GLU A 2 1.69 11.34 -24.34
N GLU A 3 2.54 10.90 -25.25
CA GLU A 3 2.21 9.85 -26.20
C GLU A 3 2.15 8.54 -25.41
N LYS A 4 0.94 8.11 -25.03
CA LYS A 4 0.73 6.82 -24.38
C LYS A 4 1.11 5.71 -25.36
N VAL A 5 2.29 5.12 -25.17
CA VAL A 5 2.77 3.99 -25.98
C VAL A 5 1.81 2.82 -25.76
N LYS A 6 1.16 2.39 -26.85
CA LYS A 6 0.19 1.31 -26.84
C LYS A 6 0.86 0.04 -27.34
N ILE A 7 1.38 -0.78 -26.43
CA ILE A 7 1.97 -2.09 -26.77
C ILE A 7 0.83 -3.10 -26.90
N LEU A 8 0.61 -3.61 -28.12
CA LEU A 8 -0.37 -4.66 -28.38
C LEU A 8 0.35 -6.02 -28.35
N MET A 9 0.25 -6.74 -27.23
CA MET A 9 0.68 -8.14 -27.18
C MET A 9 -0.46 -9.02 -27.71
N GLU A 10 -0.29 -9.61 -28.89
CA GLU A 10 -1.23 -10.62 -29.38
C GLU A 10 -1.02 -11.93 -28.61
N LEU A 11 -1.96 -12.27 -27.73
CA LEU A 11 -1.88 -13.44 -26.87
C LEU A 11 -2.74 -14.58 -27.44
N ASP A 12 -2.12 -15.73 -27.74
CA ASP A 12 -2.84 -16.94 -28.14
C ASP A 12 -3.61 -17.54 -26.94
N LYS A 13 -4.93 -17.66 -27.06
CA LYS A 13 -5.83 -18.14 -25.99
C LYS A 13 -5.40 -19.49 -25.42
N LYS A 14 -4.93 -20.42 -26.26
CA LYS A 14 -4.56 -21.77 -25.82
C LYS A 14 -3.27 -21.76 -25.01
N THR A 15 -2.30 -20.94 -25.42
CA THR A 15 -1.05 -20.71 -24.69
C THR A 15 -1.31 -20.07 -23.33
N VAL A 16 -2.23 -19.09 -23.28
CA VAL A 16 -2.63 -18.42 -22.04
C VAL A 16 -3.34 -19.38 -21.08
N GLN A 17 -4.27 -20.18 -21.58
CA GLN A 17 -4.98 -21.16 -20.77
C GLN A 17 -4.06 -22.26 -20.24
N ALA A 18 -3.09 -22.72 -21.04
CA ALA A 18 -2.10 -23.70 -20.60
C ALA A 18 -1.16 -23.13 -19.52
N ALA A 19 -0.71 -21.89 -19.66
CA ALA A 19 0.12 -21.22 -18.66
C ALA A 19 -0.66 -20.98 -17.34
N ALA A 20 -1.91 -20.52 -17.44
CA ALA A 20 -2.79 -20.32 -16.29
C ALA A 20 -3.05 -21.65 -15.54
N TYR A 21 -3.29 -22.74 -16.28
CA TYR A 21 -3.45 -24.08 -15.71
C TYR A 21 -2.18 -24.55 -14.97
N LEU A 22 -1.00 -24.37 -15.58
CA LEU A 22 0.29 -24.74 -14.96
C LEU A 22 0.63 -23.89 -13.72
N ALA A 23 0.12 -22.66 -13.65
CA ALA A 23 0.30 -21.74 -12.53
C ALA A 23 -0.81 -21.85 -11.46
N ASN A 24 -1.77 -22.75 -11.62
CA ASN A 24 -2.95 -22.89 -10.76
C ASN A 24 -3.76 -21.58 -10.63
N ILE A 25 -3.88 -20.84 -11.74
CA ILE A 25 -4.63 -19.59 -11.86
C ILE A 25 -5.93 -19.88 -12.61
N ASP A 26 -7.08 -19.57 -11.99
CA ASP A 26 -8.38 -19.64 -12.64
C ASP A 26 -8.62 -18.36 -13.47
N LEU A 27 -8.52 -18.50 -14.80
CA LEU A 27 -8.72 -17.41 -15.75
C LEU A 27 -10.17 -17.48 -16.26
N SER A 28 -11.07 -16.72 -15.63
CA SER A 28 -12.47 -16.70 -16.07
C SER A 28 -12.61 -16.13 -17.49
N ASP A 29 -13.64 -16.55 -18.21
CA ASP A 29 -13.90 -16.01 -19.55
C ASP A 29 -14.14 -14.50 -19.53
N GLU A 30 -14.65 -13.94 -18.43
CA GLU A 30 -14.79 -12.48 -18.25
C GLU A 30 -13.42 -11.77 -18.14
N VAL A 31 -12.46 -12.37 -17.42
CA VAL A 31 -11.09 -11.84 -17.31
C VAL A 31 -10.39 -11.92 -18.67
N TRP A 32 -10.53 -13.04 -19.38
CA TRP A 32 -10.02 -13.20 -20.75
C TRP A 32 -10.60 -12.14 -21.71
N GLN A 33 -11.91 -11.91 -21.66
CA GLN A 33 -12.54 -10.90 -22.51
C GLN A 33 -12.05 -9.48 -22.18
N LYS A 34 -11.83 -9.14 -20.90
CA LYS A 34 -11.22 -7.84 -20.53
C LYS A 34 -9.79 -7.70 -21.04
N MET A 35 -8.96 -8.74 -20.90
CA MET A 35 -7.56 -8.75 -21.36
C MET A 35 -7.40 -8.59 -22.88
N VAL A 36 -8.40 -9.01 -23.66
CA VAL A 36 -8.38 -8.95 -25.14
C VAL A 36 -9.16 -7.74 -25.67
N ALA A 37 -10.18 -7.26 -24.95
CA ALA A 37 -10.97 -6.09 -25.34
C ALA A 37 -10.25 -4.76 -25.06
N GLU A 38 -9.40 -4.74 -24.04
CA GLU A 38 -8.57 -3.58 -23.69
C GLU A 38 -7.10 -3.93 -23.95
N PRO A 39 -6.36 -3.13 -24.75
CA PRO A 39 -4.92 -3.26 -24.81
C PRO A 39 -4.38 -3.03 -23.40
N ILE A 40 -3.50 -3.92 -22.93
CA ILE A 40 -2.86 -3.80 -21.62
C ILE A 40 -2.13 -2.45 -21.59
N LEU A 41 -2.76 -1.46 -20.96
CA LEU A 41 -2.15 -0.17 -20.68
C LEU A 41 -1.30 -0.38 -19.44
N PHE A 42 0.01 -0.51 -19.63
CA PHE A 42 0.94 -0.53 -18.52
C PHE A 42 0.83 0.82 -17.80
N PRO A 43 0.59 0.84 -16.47
CA PRO A 43 0.58 2.09 -15.73
C PRO A 43 1.98 2.70 -15.80
N THR A 44 2.11 3.87 -16.45
CA THR A 44 3.28 4.74 -16.31
C THR A 44 3.47 5.25 -14.87
N GLU A 45 2.50 5.01 -13.99
CA GLU A 45 2.49 5.42 -12.58
C GLU A 45 3.57 4.73 -11.72
N LEU A 46 4.24 3.68 -12.20
CA LEU A 46 5.41 3.10 -11.53
C LEU A 46 6.73 3.84 -11.80
N MET A 47 6.74 4.89 -12.64
CA MET A 47 7.97 5.60 -13.05
C MET A 47 8.14 7.04 -12.53
N GLU A 48 7.24 7.59 -11.69
CA GLU A 48 7.28 9.02 -11.33
C GLU A 48 7.46 9.41 -9.85
N GLU A 49 7.75 8.50 -8.92
CA GLU A 49 8.08 8.90 -7.53
C GLU A 49 9.58 9.14 -7.30
N GLN A 50 10.22 9.99 -8.11
CA GLN A 50 11.43 10.73 -7.72
C GLN A 50 11.50 12.10 -8.39
N LYS A 51 10.66 13.04 -7.93
CA LYS A 51 10.92 14.49 -7.76
C LYS A 51 9.60 15.27 -7.77
N LYS A 52 9.17 15.73 -6.59
CA LYS A 52 8.88 17.15 -6.32
C LYS A 52 8.37 17.33 -4.88
N GLY A 53 9.25 17.86 -4.05
CA GLY A 53 8.85 18.61 -2.88
C GLY A 53 8.31 20.00 -3.25
N ASN A 54 7.54 20.53 -2.30
CA ASN A 54 7.09 21.91 -2.11
C ASN A 54 5.94 22.44 -2.98
N GLY A 55 4.84 22.74 -2.28
CA GLY A 55 3.71 23.54 -2.77
C GLY A 55 2.64 23.71 -1.69
N ILE A 56 2.93 24.55 -0.69
CA ILE A 56 1.94 25.06 0.27
C ILE A 56 0.90 25.88 -0.52
N GLY A 57 -0.38 25.57 -0.33
CA GLY A 57 -1.50 26.33 -0.89
C GLY A 57 -2.69 26.29 0.05
N ASN A 58 -2.85 27.36 0.84
CA ASN A 58 -4.07 27.66 1.59
C ASN A 58 -5.25 27.85 0.63
N GLY A 59 -6.40 27.29 1.00
CA GLY A 59 -7.68 27.54 0.36
C GLY A 59 -8.80 27.49 1.39
N ASP A 60 -9.29 28.67 1.77
CA ASP A 60 -10.38 28.90 2.70
C ASP A 60 -11.69 28.21 2.27
N GLY A 61 -12.27 27.46 3.20
CA GLY A 61 -13.62 26.90 3.11
C GLY A 61 -14.36 27.18 4.42
N CYS A 62 -15.13 28.26 4.41
CA CYS A 62 -15.88 28.84 5.51
C CYS A 62 -16.94 27.87 6.05
N PHE A 63 -16.79 27.38 7.29
CA PHE A 63 -17.82 27.19 8.32
C PHE A 63 -17.12 26.74 9.61
N ARG A 64 -16.64 27.69 10.41
CA ARG A 64 -16.12 27.42 11.76
C ARG A 64 -17.29 27.49 12.75
N PHE A 65 -17.78 26.34 13.19
CA PHE A 65 -18.48 26.28 14.48
C PHE A 65 -17.42 26.49 15.57
N ASN A 66 -17.31 27.71 16.08
CA ASN A 66 -16.59 27.97 17.31
C ASN A 66 -17.37 27.33 18.47
N ILE A 67 -17.10 26.06 18.74
CA ILE A 67 -17.35 25.52 20.07
C ILE A 67 -16.21 26.04 20.92
N THR A 68 -16.43 27.20 21.54
CA THR A 68 -15.62 27.63 22.68
C THR A 68 -15.60 26.48 23.67
N LYS A 69 -14.44 25.85 23.83
CA LYS A 69 -14.13 24.90 24.89
C LYS A 69 -14.23 25.67 26.21
N THR A 70 -15.46 25.88 26.69
CA THR A 70 -15.70 26.34 28.06
C THR A 70 -15.08 25.28 28.95
N GLY A 71 -14.02 25.66 29.65
CA GLY A 71 -13.36 24.80 30.62
C GLY A 71 -14.41 24.19 31.54
N GLY A 72 -14.54 22.87 31.49
CA GLY A 72 -15.54 22.12 32.25
C GLY A 72 -14.95 20.74 32.47
N ASN A 73 -15.12 20.22 33.68
CA ASN A 73 -14.59 18.93 34.10
C ASN A 73 -14.74 17.86 33.01
N LYS A 74 -13.73 16.99 32.86
CA LYS A 74 -13.88 15.74 32.12
C LYS A 74 -15.11 15.02 32.70
N MET A 75 -16.15 14.79 31.89
CA MET A 75 -17.37 14.08 32.28
C MET A 75 -16.98 12.80 33.05
N LYS A 76 -17.68 12.51 34.15
CA LYS A 76 -17.23 11.51 35.12
C LYS A 76 -18.03 10.23 34.97
N ARG A 77 -17.33 9.09 34.95
CA ARG A 77 -17.93 7.79 35.20
C ARG A 77 -18.00 7.55 36.71
N VAL A 78 -19.18 7.25 37.23
CA VAL A 78 -19.45 7.12 38.66
C VAL A 78 -20.02 5.74 38.98
N GLN A 79 -19.73 5.24 40.18
CA GLN A 79 -20.25 3.99 40.71
C GLN A 79 -21.63 4.20 41.35
N GLY A 80 -22.58 3.29 41.12
CA GLY A 80 -23.94 3.43 41.64
C GLY A 80 -24.71 2.12 41.75
N THR A 81 -26.01 2.26 42.02
CA THR A 81 -26.94 1.14 42.24
C THR A 81 -27.84 0.92 41.04
N LYS A 82 -28.25 -0.35 40.83
CA LYS A 82 -29.17 -0.72 39.76
C LYS A 82 -30.51 0.01 39.96
N GLY A 83 -31.09 0.54 38.87
CA GLY A 83 -32.33 1.32 38.91
C GLY A 83 -32.17 2.78 39.33
N VAL A 84 -30.94 3.34 39.28
CA VAL A 84 -30.70 4.78 39.47
C VAL A 84 -31.56 5.62 38.50
N SER A 85 -32.06 6.77 38.95
CA SER A 85 -32.75 7.70 38.07
C SER A 85 -31.78 8.30 37.05
N LEU A 86 -32.14 8.25 35.77
CA LEU A 86 -31.32 8.78 34.68
C LEU A 86 -31.44 10.31 34.53
N PHE A 87 -32.50 10.89 35.09
CA PHE A 87 -32.73 12.32 35.11
C PHE A 87 -33.37 12.71 36.45
N GLU A 88 -32.67 13.50 37.26
CA GLU A 88 -33.20 13.89 38.57
C GLU A 88 -32.76 15.27 39.04
N CYS A 89 -33.61 15.92 39.85
CA CYS A 89 -33.25 17.11 40.61
C CYS A 89 -32.57 16.68 41.92
N ILE A 90 -31.30 17.03 42.08
CA ILE A 90 -30.49 16.66 43.26
C ILE A 90 -30.49 17.74 44.35
N ASN A 91 -30.77 18.99 43.98
CA ASN A 91 -30.93 20.09 44.93
C ASN A 91 -31.85 21.16 44.32
N ALA A 92 -33.08 21.25 44.83
CA ALA A 92 -34.08 22.19 44.34
C ALA A 92 -33.70 23.65 44.60
N ASP A 93 -33.10 23.97 45.76
CA ASP A 93 -32.71 25.33 46.14
C ASP A 93 -31.60 25.89 45.25
N GLN A 94 -30.72 25.00 44.76
CA GLN A 94 -29.60 25.33 43.88
C GLN A 94 -29.90 25.07 42.39
N ASN A 95 -31.13 24.63 42.07
CA ASN A 95 -31.55 24.18 40.75
C ASN A 95 -30.55 23.19 40.10
N LYS A 96 -30.04 22.26 40.90
CA LYS A 96 -29.05 21.27 40.44
C LYS A 96 -29.71 20.00 39.95
N TRP A 97 -29.33 19.58 38.76
CA TRP A 97 -29.87 18.40 38.09
C TRP A 97 -28.74 17.46 37.68
N ASN A 98 -28.96 16.16 37.82
CA ASN A 98 -28.06 15.15 37.29
C ASN A 98 -28.70 14.46 36.10
N VAL A 99 -27.89 14.25 35.07
CA VAL A 99 -28.21 13.42 33.92
C VAL A 99 -27.22 12.27 33.88
N ARG A 100 -27.72 11.04 33.70
CA ARG A 100 -26.92 9.83 33.67
C ARG A 100 -27.23 9.02 32.42
N TRP A 101 -26.20 8.50 31.80
CA TRP A 101 -26.32 7.70 30.58
C TRP A 101 -25.24 6.61 30.56
N ASP A 102 -25.36 5.69 29.60
CA ASP A 102 -24.41 4.59 29.42
C ASP A 102 -24.18 3.79 30.73
N VAL A 103 -25.30 3.32 31.28
CA VAL A 103 -25.33 2.49 32.49
C VAL A 103 -24.82 1.10 32.14
N ARG A 104 -23.75 0.67 32.82
CA ARG A 104 -23.10 -0.63 32.64
C ARG A 104 -23.04 -1.38 33.96
N ASP A 105 -23.12 -2.70 33.91
CA ASP A 105 -22.78 -3.52 35.07
C ASP A 105 -21.31 -3.30 35.46
N ASN A 106 -21.02 -3.37 36.75
CA ASN A 106 -19.64 -3.30 37.21
C ASN A 106 -18.85 -4.55 36.79
N PRO A 107 -17.51 -4.44 36.66
CA PRO A 107 -16.67 -5.60 36.46
C PRO A 107 -16.94 -6.64 37.56
N ALA A 108 -17.00 -7.92 37.17
CA ALA A 108 -17.14 -9.01 38.13
C ALA A 108 -15.95 -9.00 39.11
N ASP A 109 -16.23 -9.26 40.39
CA ASP A 109 -15.16 -9.47 41.36
C ASP A 109 -14.41 -10.79 41.10
N LYS A 110 -13.39 -11.08 41.92
CA LYS A 110 -12.56 -12.29 41.79
C LYS A 110 -13.37 -13.60 41.91
N GLU A 111 -14.61 -13.53 42.40
CA GLU A 111 -15.53 -14.66 42.56
C GLU A 111 -16.56 -14.73 41.41
N GLY A 112 -16.41 -13.89 40.39
CA GLY A 112 -17.32 -13.81 39.25
C GLY A 112 -18.63 -13.06 39.55
N LYS A 113 -18.73 -12.38 40.71
CA LYS A 113 -19.96 -11.69 41.12
C LYS A 113 -19.94 -10.23 40.71
N VAL A 114 -20.97 -9.81 39.96
CA VAL A 114 -21.21 -8.40 39.62
C VAL A 114 -21.89 -7.70 40.80
N LYS A 115 -21.29 -6.61 41.29
CA LYS A 115 -21.83 -5.79 42.40
C LYS A 115 -22.07 -4.36 41.94
N GLY A 116 -23.33 -4.01 41.69
CA GLY A 116 -23.73 -2.65 41.31
C GLY A 116 -23.52 -2.34 39.83
N VAL A 117 -23.69 -1.06 39.49
CA VAL A 117 -23.55 -0.52 38.13
C VAL A 117 -22.64 0.69 38.15
N ASN A 118 -22.17 1.10 36.98
CA ASN A 118 -21.52 2.39 36.75
C ASN A 118 -22.19 3.11 35.58
N TYR A 119 -22.08 4.42 35.52
CA TYR A 119 -22.66 5.24 34.46
C TYR A 119 -21.87 6.53 34.28
N MET A 120 -22.02 7.15 33.11
CA MET A 120 -21.59 8.53 32.92
C MET A 120 -22.58 9.46 33.62
N GLU A 121 -22.06 10.51 34.27
CA GLU A 121 -22.86 11.49 35.00
C GLU A 121 -22.35 12.91 34.70
N GLU A 122 -23.28 13.83 34.47
CA GLU A 122 -23.04 15.26 34.40
C GLU A 122 -24.04 16.02 35.29
N THR A 123 -23.54 17.03 36.00
CA THR A 123 -24.34 17.88 36.88
C THR A 123 -24.56 19.25 36.25
N PHE A 124 -25.82 19.61 36.05
CA PHE A 124 -26.26 20.90 35.53
C PHE A 124 -26.65 21.82 36.70
N LEU A 125 -26.30 23.11 36.60
CA LEU A 125 -26.71 24.16 37.56
C LEU A 125 -28.04 24.84 37.16
N PHE A 126 -28.78 24.17 36.30
CA PHE A 126 -30.12 24.52 35.84
C PHE A 126 -30.84 23.23 35.43
N LYS A 127 -32.16 23.27 35.23
CA LYS A 127 -32.89 22.14 34.65
C LYS A 127 -32.58 22.08 33.15
N PRO A 128 -31.81 21.08 32.67
CA PRO A 128 -31.43 21.04 31.26
C PRO A 128 -32.64 20.67 30.40
N ASP A 129 -32.68 21.22 29.19
CA ASP A 129 -33.59 20.78 28.14
C ASP A 129 -32.96 19.67 27.29
N LEU A 130 -33.70 19.18 26.30
CA LEU A 130 -33.23 18.12 25.41
C LEU A 130 -31.96 18.51 24.63
N SER A 131 -31.84 19.77 24.23
CA SER A 131 -30.69 20.28 23.46
C SER A 131 -29.43 20.31 24.33
N ASP A 132 -29.56 20.70 25.60
CA ASP A 132 -28.45 20.68 26.56
C ASP A 132 -27.90 19.26 26.73
N VAL A 133 -28.80 18.28 26.94
CA VAL A 133 -28.41 16.88 27.15
C VAL A 133 -27.81 16.28 25.87
N LYS A 134 -28.40 16.54 24.69
CA LYS A 134 -27.84 16.10 23.39
C LYS A 134 -26.41 16.61 23.22
N SER A 135 -26.17 17.89 23.52
CA SER A 135 -24.85 18.50 23.36
C SER A 135 -23.79 17.80 24.22
N VAL A 136 -24.09 17.56 25.50
CA VAL A 136 -23.18 16.86 26.42
C VAL A 136 -22.91 15.43 25.96
N MET A 137 -23.95 14.68 25.60
CA MET A 137 -23.81 13.28 25.18
C MET A 137 -23.10 13.15 23.83
N SER A 138 -23.32 14.05 22.88
CA SER A 138 -22.58 14.10 21.61
C SER A 138 -21.10 14.41 21.83
N ILE A 139 -20.75 15.34 22.73
CA ILE A 139 -19.35 15.63 23.09
C ILE A 139 -18.70 14.40 23.71
N TRP A 140 -19.41 13.68 24.58
CA TRP A 140 -18.90 12.44 25.17
C TRP A 140 -18.68 11.35 24.12
N CYS A 141 -19.70 11.07 23.30
CA CYS A 141 -19.67 10.01 22.29
C CYS A 141 -18.59 10.27 21.22
N SER A 142 -18.43 11.52 20.78
CA SER A 142 -17.36 11.91 19.84
C SER A 142 -15.97 11.95 20.45
N GLY A 143 -15.86 11.95 21.78
CA GLY A 143 -14.59 11.89 22.51
C GLY A 143 -14.05 10.47 22.68
N GLU A 144 -14.84 9.43 22.40
CA GLU A 144 -14.35 8.05 22.33
C GLU A 144 -13.69 7.83 20.94
N GLU A 145 -12.35 7.83 20.90
CA GLU A 145 -11.64 7.52 19.65
C GLU A 145 -11.90 6.06 19.25
N ALA A 146 -12.29 5.88 17.99
CA ALA A 146 -12.37 4.55 17.41
C ALA A 146 -11.00 3.87 17.47
N VAL A 147 -10.99 2.60 17.85
CA VAL A 147 -9.79 1.75 17.81
C VAL A 147 -10.08 0.54 16.96
N GLY A 148 -9.12 0.17 16.12
CA GLY A 148 -9.15 -1.09 15.39
C GLY A 148 -8.60 -2.21 16.26
N ARG A 149 -9.25 -3.37 16.20
CA ARG A 149 -8.85 -4.56 16.95
C ARG A 149 -8.70 -5.77 16.04
N PHE A 150 -7.70 -6.59 16.37
CA PHE A 150 -7.45 -7.90 15.77
C PHE A 150 -6.79 -8.80 16.82
N VAL A 151 -7.02 -10.10 16.75
CA VAL A 151 -6.39 -11.06 17.68
C VAL A 151 -5.54 -12.04 16.87
N LEU A 152 -4.23 -12.01 17.13
CA LEU A 152 -3.25 -12.88 16.49
C LEU A 152 -2.70 -13.89 17.50
N ASP A 153 -2.89 -15.18 17.28
CA ASP A 153 -2.44 -16.25 18.20
C ASP A 153 -2.87 -16.00 19.66
N GLY A 154 -4.10 -15.49 19.85
CA GLY A 154 -4.62 -15.13 21.17
C GLY A 154 -4.04 -13.84 21.77
N LYS A 155 -3.17 -13.12 21.05
CA LYS A 155 -2.63 -11.82 21.46
C LYS A 155 -3.45 -10.70 20.82
N ASN A 156 -3.98 -9.81 21.64
CA ASN A 156 -4.74 -8.67 21.16
C ASN A 156 -3.81 -7.62 20.53
N ILE A 157 -4.25 -7.09 19.41
CA ILE A 157 -3.67 -5.95 18.71
C ILE A 157 -4.75 -4.88 18.71
N THR A 158 -4.45 -3.75 19.36
CA THR A 158 -5.34 -2.59 19.44
C THR A 158 -4.59 -1.38 18.93
N LEU A 159 -5.04 -0.79 17.83
CA LEU A 159 -4.40 0.36 17.21
C LEU A 159 -5.40 1.47 16.93
N GLU A 160 -5.01 2.70 17.26
CA GLU A 160 -5.64 3.91 16.75
C GLU A 160 -5.29 4.13 15.27
N ARG A 161 -6.00 5.05 14.60
CA ARG A 161 -5.83 5.29 13.16
C ARG A 161 -4.37 5.57 12.75
N SER A 162 -3.67 6.41 13.50
CA SER A 162 -2.24 6.72 13.29
C SER A 162 -1.37 5.47 13.37
N GLY A 163 -1.59 4.63 14.39
CA GLY A 163 -0.86 3.38 14.57
C GLY A 163 -1.09 2.38 13.42
N ILE A 164 -2.33 2.29 12.92
CA ILE A 164 -2.67 1.43 11.78
C ILE A 164 -1.92 1.89 10.51
N LEU A 165 -1.94 3.20 10.22
CA LEU A 165 -1.28 3.76 9.04
C LEU A 165 0.24 3.64 9.13
N LEU A 166 0.81 3.82 10.33
CA LEU A 166 2.24 3.64 10.56
C LEU A 166 2.67 2.19 10.29
N LEU A 167 1.99 1.21 10.88
CA LEU A 167 2.28 -0.21 10.66
C LEU A 167 2.21 -0.56 9.18
N ARG A 168 1.18 -0.07 8.49
CA ARG A 168 1.01 -0.30 7.06
C ARG A 168 2.16 0.29 6.24
N SER A 169 2.53 1.55 6.51
CA SER A 169 3.62 2.24 5.82
C SER A 169 4.97 1.56 6.07
N GLN A 170 5.25 1.13 7.29
CA GLN A 170 6.44 0.36 7.64
C GLN A 170 6.50 -0.97 6.89
N ALA A 171 5.37 -1.67 6.79
CA ALA A 171 5.30 -2.94 6.07
C ALA A 171 5.45 -2.75 4.55
N GLU A 172 4.86 -1.72 3.96
CA GLU A 172 5.05 -1.35 2.54
C GLU A 172 6.52 -1.03 2.24
N GLN A 173 7.19 -0.30 3.14
CA GLN A 173 8.62 0.01 2.99
C GLN A 173 9.49 -1.24 3.12
N ALA A 174 9.21 -2.10 4.11
CA ALA A 174 9.92 -3.37 4.29
C ALA A 174 9.79 -4.31 3.09
N VAL A 175 8.66 -4.29 2.36
CA VAL A 175 8.53 -4.99 1.06
C VAL A 175 9.51 -4.42 0.04
N LYS A 176 9.63 -3.10 -0.07
CA LYS A 176 10.53 -2.43 -1.03
C LYS A 176 12.00 -2.69 -0.73
N ASP A 177 12.35 -2.67 0.55
CA ASP A 177 13.73 -2.89 1.02
C ASP A 177 14.09 -4.38 1.11
N ASN A 178 13.14 -5.26 0.78
CA ASN A 178 13.28 -6.72 0.83
C ASN A 178 13.69 -7.22 2.22
N ASP A 179 13.14 -6.58 3.26
CA ASP A 179 13.32 -6.95 4.66
C ASP A 179 12.58 -8.26 4.99
N ALA A 180 13.18 -9.05 5.87
CA ALA A 180 12.61 -10.33 6.27
C ALA A 180 11.44 -10.18 7.26
N THR A 181 11.48 -9.18 8.14
CA THR A 181 10.49 -9.02 9.23
C THR A 181 10.12 -7.56 9.50
N VAL A 182 8.94 -7.39 10.09
CA VAL A 182 8.38 -6.14 10.60
C VAL A 182 7.90 -6.39 12.03
N PRO A 183 8.25 -5.50 12.99
CA PRO A 183 7.80 -5.65 14.36
C PRO A 183 6.32 -5.28 14.50
N LEU A 184 5.54 -6.20 15.06
CA LEU A 184 4.12 -6.01 15.37
C LEU A 184 3.93 -5.92 16.89
N ILE A 185 3.43 -4.78 17.36
CA ILE A 185 3.17 -4.56 18.79
C ILE A 185 1.81 -5.17 19.17
N THR A 186 1.81 -6.03 20.19
CA THR A 186 0.62 -6.66 20.79
C THR A 186 0.54 -6.34 22.28
N GLU A 187 -0.61 -6.58 22.91
CA GLU A 187 -0.77 -6.45 24.37
C GLU A 187 0.18 -7.36 25.17
N SER A 188 0.64 -8.46 24.55
CA SER A 188 1.56 -9.44 25.16
C SER A 188 3.03 -9.24 24.76
N GLY A 189 3.37 -8.13 24.08
CA GLY A 189 4.72 -7.82 23.60
C GLY A 189 4.85 -7.72 22.08
N VAL A 190 6.08 -7.69 21.59
CA VAL A 190 6.37 -7.55 20.14
C VAL A 190 6.46 -8.93 19.49
N VAL A 191 5.86 -9.07 18.31
CA VAL A 191 5.92 -10.26 17.46
C VAL A 191 6.55 -9.86 16.13
N GLU A 192 7.56 -10.60 15.68
CA GLU A 192 8.15 -10.43 14.36
C GLU A 192 7.30 -11.17 13.32
N VAL A 193 6.81 -10.44 12.31
CA VAL A 193 6.00 -10.99 11.20
C VAL A 193 6.61 -10.58 9.87
N SER A 194 6.31 -11.28 8.78
CA SER A 194 6.76 -10.85 7.46
C SER A 194 6.04 -9.55 7.03
N PRO A 195 6.62 -8.77 6.10
CA PRO A 195 5.96 -7.55 5.60
C PRO A 195 4.54 -7.80 5.06
N ASN A 196 4.33 -8.91 4.33
CA ASN A 196 3.00 -9.26 3.81
C ASN A 196 2.00 -9.65 4.91
N GLU A 197 2.46 -10.30 5.98
CA GLU A 197 1.64 -10.60 7.15
C GLU A 197 1.23 -9.30 7.86
N ALA A 198 2.15 -8.36 8.05
CA ALA A 198 1.84 -7.05 8.62
C ALA A 198 0.83 -6.25 7.76
N LEU A 199 0.94 -6.30 6.44
CA LEU A 199 -0.03 -5.67 5.53
C LEU A 199 -1.43 -6.30 5.63
N PHE A 200 -1.50 -7.62 5.72
CA PHE A 200 -2.76 -8.32 5.91
C PHE A 200 -3.41 -7.94 7.25
N ILE A 201 -2.64 -8.01 8.33
CA ILE A 201 -3.13 -7.71 9.69
C ILE A 201 -3.57 -6.26 9.79
N SER A 202 -2.76 -5.30 9.33
CA SER A 202 -3.13 -3.88 9.32
C SER A 202 -4.41 -3.61 8.51
N GLY A 203 -4.62 -4.32 7.40
CA GLY A 203 -5.86 -4.27 6.64
C GLY A 203 -7.08 -4.75 7.43
N ARG A 204 -6.96 -5.83 8.20
CA ARG A 204 -8.03 -6.34 9.08
C ARG A 204 -8.32 -5.39 10.24
N VAL A 205 -7.28 -4.85 10.87
CA VAL A 205 -7.40 -3.86 11.94
C VAL A 205 -8.08 -2.59 11.40
N LEU A 206 -7.72 -2.13 10.19
CA LEU A 206 -8.34 -0.97 9.55
C LEU A 206 -9.82 -1.20 9.23
N ALA A 207 -10.19 -2.40 8.77
CA ALA A 207 -11.59 -2.73 8.51
C ALA A 207 -12.42 -2.69 9.81
N ASN A 208 -11.93 -3.32 10.88
CA ASN A 208 -12.57 -3.27 12.20
C ASN A 208 -12.66 -1.83 12.73
N TYR A 209 -11.59 -1.04 12.62
CA TYR A 209 -11.60 0.40 12.93
C TYR A 209 -12.73 1.13 12.18
N GLY A 210 -12.85 0.89 10.87
CA GLY A 210 -13.87 1.53 10.05
C GLY A 210 -15.29 1.17 10.46
N ASP A 211 -15.52 -0.05 10.93
CA ASP A 211 -16.81 -0.49 11.43
C ASP A 211 -17.11 0.08 12.83
N CYS A 212 -16.11 0.22 13.71
CA CYS A 212 -16.23 0.96 14.97
C CYS A 212 -16.60 2.43 14.72
N ASP A 213 -15.90 3.11 13.80
CA ASP A 213 -16.17 4.51 13.43
C ASP A 213 -17.59 4.69 12.86
N LYS A 214 -18.06 3.75 12.02
CA LYS A 214 -19.46 3.73 11.56
C LYS A 214 -20.44 3.55 12.72
N ASN A 215 -20.12 2.73 13.72
CA ASN A 215 -20.99 2.53 14.88
C ASN A 215 -21.10 3.80 15.73
N ILE A 216 -19.97 4.48 15.98
CA ILE A 216 -19.95 5.78 16.69
C ILE A 216 -20.82 6.80 15.95
N LYS A 217 -20.70 6.87 14.61
CA LYS A 217 -21.56 7.75 13.79
C LYS A 217 -23.05 7.42 13.93
N LYS A 218 -23.42 6.14 13.92
CA LYS A 218 -24.81 5.71 14.17
C LYS A 218 -25.30 6.13 15.56
N GLN A 219 -24.45 6.01 16.59
CA GLN A 219 -24.79 6.43 17.95
C GLN A 219 -24.98 7.96 18.03
N LEU A 220 -24.13 8.73 17.35
CA LEU A 220 -24.31 10.18 17.21
C LEU A 220 -25.61 10.54 16.48
N ASP A 221 -25.96 9.80 15.42
CA ASP A 221 -27.24 9.96 14.73
C ASP A 221 -28.43 9.62 15.65
N SER A 222 -28.32 8.58 16.48
CA SER A 222 -29.34 8.25 17.49
C SER A 222 -29.50 9.38 18.52
N ILE A 223 -28.40 9.97 19.00
CA ILE A 223 -28.44 11.15 19.88
C ILE A 223 -29.15 12.32 19.18
N ALA A 224 -28.79 12.61 17.93
CA ALA A 224 -29.37 13.70 17.16
C ALA A 224 -30.89 13.52 16.95
N ASN A 225 -31.34 12.29 16.71
CA ASN A 225 -32.73 11.95 16.43
C ASN A 225 -33.59 11.70 17.67
N ALA A 226 -33.02 11.61 18.88
CA ALA A 226 -33.80 11.44 20.10
C ALA A 226 -34.78 12.59 20.32
N ASP A 227 -36.02 12.29 20.71
CA ASP A 227 -37.12 13.23 20.87
C ASP A 227 -37.40 13.61 22.33
N THR A 228 -36.86 12.85 23.28
CA THR A 228 -37.03 13.05 24.73
C THR A 228 -35.74 12.75 25.48
N ILE A 229 -35.62 13.24 26.72
CA ILE A 229 -34.44 12.94 27.56
C ILE A 229 -34.45 11.47 27.97
N GLU A 230 -35.64 10.88 28.11
CA GLU A 230 -35.85 9.47 28.41
C GLU A 230 -35.33 8.58 27.27
N THR A 231 -35.67 8.88 26.01
CA THR A 231 -35.15 8.11 24.86
C THR A 231 -33.64 8.31 24.69
N LEU A 232 -33.16 9.53 24.94
CA LEU A 232 -31.74 9.87 24.84
C LEU A 232 -30.86 9.15 25.89
N THR A 233 -31.27 9.15 27.16
CA THR A 233 -30.53 8.49 28.25
C THR A 233 -30.62 6.97 28.23
N ALA A 234 -31.57 6.41 27.48
CA ALA A 234 -31.75 4.97 27.27
C ALA A 234 -30.94 4.39 26.09
N ILE A 235 -30.22 5.22 25.31
CA ILE A 235 -29.40 4.73 24.19
C ILE A 235 -28.36 3.72 24.70
N ASN A 236 -28.29 2.56 24.04
CA ASN A 236 -27.31 1.53 24.35
C ASN A 236 -26.00 1.80 23.61
N PHE A 237 -25.07 2.47 24.28
CA PHE A 237 -23.76 2.77 23.71
C PHE A 237 -22.81 1.57 23.64
N GLN A 238 -23.19 0.39 24.15
CA GLN A 238 -22.37 -0.82 24.07
C GLN A 238 -22.66 -1.68 22.84
N GLU A 239 -23.77 -1.43 22.17
CA GLU A 239 -24.25 -2.26 21.09
C GLU A 239 -23.74 -1.79 19.74
N GLY A 240 -23.67 -2.73 18.80
CA GLY A 240 -23.31 -2.47 17.41
C GLY A 240 -21.81 -2.37 17.12
N TYR A 241 -20.95 -2.49 18.14
CA TYR A 241 -19.51 -2.59 17.92
C TYR A 241 -19.13 -3.96 17.33
N PRO A 242 -18.26 -4.00 16.32
CA PRO A 242 -17.86 -5.24 15.67
C PRO A 242 -16.95 -6.06 16.60
N GLU A 243 -17.19 -7.36 16.66
CA GLU A 243 -16.22 -8.29 17.25
C GLU A 243 -14.92 -8.29 16.43
N PRO A 244 -13.75 -8.28 17.10
CA PRO A 244 -12.48 -8.33 16.39
C PRO A 244 -12.32 -9.66 15.67
N SER A 245 -11.69 -9.63 14.50
CA SER A 245 -11.28 -10.86 13.83
C SER A 245 -10.20 -11.56 14.65
N PHE A 246 -10.28 -12.87 14.77
CA PHE A 246 -9.30 -13.73 15.42
C PHE A 246 -8.70 -14.69 14.39
N MET A 247 -7.37 -14.75 14.33
CA MET A 247 -6.65 -15.72 13.50
C MET A 247 -5.34 -16.14 14.17
N THR A 248 -4.87 -17.33 13.86
CA THR A 248 -3.48 -17.74 14.10
C THR A 248 -2.55 -17.21 13.00
N LEU A 249 -1.25 -17.16 13.25
CA LEU A 249 -0.29 -16.75 12.23
C LEU A 249 -0.30 -17.68 11.00
N GLU A 250 -0.52 -18.98 11.21
CA GLU A 250 -0.67 -19.95 10.11
C GLU A 250 -1.93 -19.70 9.28
N GLU A 251 -3.05 -19.35 9.90
CA GLU A 251 -4.25 -18.95 9.16
C GLU A 251 -4.06 -17.65 8.39
N VAL A 252 -3.30 -16.69 8.93
CA VAL A 252 -2.92 -15.46 8.20
C VAL A 252 -2.11 -15.82 6.96
N ARG A 253 -1.08 -16.68 7.10
CA ARG A 253 -0.28 -17.15 5.97
C ARG A 253 -1.11 -17.87 4.93
N ALA A 254 -2.00 -18.77 5.36
CA ALA A 254 -2.92 -19.48 4.48
C ALA A 254 -3.88 -18.51 3.76
N ALA A 255 -4.40 -17.49 4.44
CA ALA A 255 -5.26 -16.47 3.84
C ALA A 255 -4.51 -15.61 2.81
N ILE A 256 -3.25 -15.27 3.06
CA ILE A 256 -2.41 -14.55 2.10
C ILE A 256 -2.11 -15.42 0.87
N ALA A 257 -1.79 -16.71 1.09
CA ALA A 257 -1.50 -17.65 0.01
C ALA A 257 -2.74 -17.97 -0.85
N SER A 258 -3.92 -18.04 -0.24
CA SER A 258 -5.20 -18.32 -0.91
C SER A 258 -5.92 -17.07 -1.42
N ALA A 259 -5.42 -15.87 -1.12
CA ALA A 259 -5.99 -14.63 -1.61
C ALA A 259 -6.01 -14.65 -3.14
N LYS A 260 -7.23 -14.60 -3.71
CA LYS A 260 -7.40 -14.48 -5.16
C LYS A 260 -6.66 -13.22 -5.61
N LYS A 261 -5.64 -13.42 -6.45
CA LYS A 261 -4.94 -12.33 -7.13
C LYS A 261 -5.98 -11.50 -7.87
N THR A 262 -5.90 -10.18 -7.77
CA THR A 262 -6.81 -9.31 -8.53
C THR A 262 -6.59 -9.54 -10.04
N PRO A 263 -7.56 -9.23 -10.91
CA PRO A 263 -7.37 -9.35 -12.37
C PRO A 263 -6.09 -8.66 -12.87
N GLU A 264 -5.72 -7.52 -12.26
CA GLU A 264 -4.50 -6.76 -12.57
C GLU A 264 -3.25 -7.53 -12.14
N GLN A 265 -3.24 -8.10 -10.92
CA GLN A 265 -2.14 -8.95 -10.45
C GLN A 265 -2.01 -10.23 -11.28
N GLN A 266 -3.13 -10.80 -11.72
CA GLN A 266 -3.15 -11.95 -12.62
C GLN A 266 -2.60 -11.57 -14.00
N ALA A 267 -2.97 -10.41 -14.54
CA ALA A 267 -2.46 -9.91 -15.81
C ALA A 267 -0.95 -9.61 -15.76
N VAL A 268 -0.45 -9.01 -14.66
CA VAL A 268 0.99 -8.80 -14.45
C VAL A 268 1.74 -10.13 -14.36
N LEU A 269 1.25 -11.08 -13.56
CA LEU A 269 1.87 -12.40 -13.44
C LEU A 269 1.91 -13.13 -14.79
N PHE A 270 0.83 -13.00 -15.56
CA PHE A 270 0.76 -13.54 -16.91
C PHE A 270 1.76 -12.86 -17.87
N ALA A 271 1.87 -11.53 -17.82
CA ALA A 271 2.86 -10.79 -18.59
C ALA A 271 4.27 -11.27 -18.24
N GLN A 272 4.60 -11.42 -16.94
CA GLN A 272 5.88 -11.96 -16.48
C GLN A 272 6.18 -13.37 -17.02
N MET A 273 5.17 -14.24 -17.10
CA MET A 273 5.32 -15.61 -17.63
C MET A 273 5.57 -15.65 -19.14
N THR A 274 5.04 -14.67 -19.88
CA THR A 274 5.08 -14.67 -21.35
C THR A 274 6.12 -13.73 -21.94
N ILE A 275 6.58 -12.72 -21.19
CA ILE A 275 7.44 -11.64 -21.69
C ILE A 275 8.72 -12.14 -22.35
N ASN A 276 9.30 -13.25 -21.87
CA ASN A 276 10.50 -13.86 -22.47
C ASN A 276 10.25 -14.72 -23.70
N ASN A 277 8.98 -15.01 -24.01
CA ASN A 277 8.55 -15.70 -25.22
C ASN A 277 7.94 -14.75 -26.25
N THR A 278 7.89 -13.45 -25.95
CA THR A 278 7.43 -12.40 -26.86
C THR A 278 8.60 -11.77 -27.59
N ASP A 279 8.50 -11.66 -28.91
CA ASP A 279 9.46 -10.90 -29.72
C ASP A 279 9.28 -9.41 -29.42
N MET A 280 10.38 -8.75 -29.06
CA MET A 280 10.41 -7.34 -28.65
C MET A 280 11.73 -6.74 -29.09
N THR A 281 11.67 -5.48 -29.53
CA THR A 281 12.85 -4.62 -29.69
C THR A 281 13.47 -4.29 -28.32
N ASN A 282 14.71 -3.80 -28.31
CA ASN A 282 15.35 -3.41 -27.06
C ASN A 282 14.57 -2.28 -26.36
N ASN A 283 14.04 -1.31 -27.12
CA ASN A 283 13.26 -0.19 -26.59
C ASN A 283 11.96 -0.66 -25.93
N GLU A 284 11.21 -1.58 -26.56
CA GLU A 284 10.01 -2.16 -25.95
C GLU A 284 10.34 -2.95 -24.68
N ALA A 285 11.45 -3.70 -24.68
CA ALA A 285 11.87 -4.46 -23.51
C ALA A 285 12.23 -3.56 -22.33
N LEU A 286 12.83 -2.40 -22.60
CA LEU A 286 13.16 -1.38 -21.60
C LEU A 286 11.92 -0.67 -21.06
N LEU A 287 10.93 -0.36 -21.91
CA LEU A 287 9.64 0.17 -21.46
C LEU A 287 8.93 -0.77 -20.48
N LEU A 288 9.12 -2.08 -20.64
CA LEU A 288 8.56 -3.14 -19.77
C LEU A 288 9.61 -3.74 -18.83
N LYS A 289 10.67 -2.98 -18.47
CA LYS A 289 11.78 -3.47 -17.64
C LYS A 289 11.28 -4.18 -16.39
N GLU A 290 10.39 -3.54 -15.63
CA GLU A 290 9.89 -4.03 -14.33
C GLU A 290 9.08 -5.35 -14.40
N ILE A 291 8.66 -5.76 -15.59
CA ILE A 291 7.91 -6.99 -15.80
C ILE A 291 8.84 -8.17 -16.11
N HIS A 292 10.11 -7.91 -16.41
CA HIS A 292 11.08 -8.99 -16.60
C HIS A 292 11.45 -9.63 -15.26
N PRO A 293 11.66 -10.96 -15.24
CA PRO A 293 12.00 -11.69 -14.03
C PRO A 293 13.39 -11.29 -13.51
N GLU A 294 13.64 -11.44 -12.21
CA GLU A 294 14.96 -11.14 -11.66
C GLU A 294 15.93 -12.29 -11.93
N TRP A 295 17.20 -11.96 -12.20
CA TRP A 295 18.23 -12.96 -12.43
C TRP A 295 18.34 -13.97 -11.27
N LYS A 296 18.17 -13.49 -10.02
CA LYS A 296 18.26 -14.32 -8.81
C LYS A 296 17.21 -15.45 -8.77
N ASP A 297 16.07 -15.27 -9.43
CA ASP A 297 14.98 -16.26 -9.47
C ASP A 297 15.37 -17.53 -10.24
N PHE A 298 16.44 -17.45 -11.03
CA PHE A 298 16.99 -18.55 -11.83
C PHE A 298 18.18 -19.24 -11.18
N ILE A 299 18.69 -18.80 -10.02
CA ILE A 299 19.80 -19.49 -9.34
C ILE A 299 19.43 -20.97 -9.10
N GLY A 300 20.29 -21.88 -9.56
CA GLY A 300 20.05 -23.33 -9.53
C GLY A 300 19.10 -23.87 -10.60
N LYS A 301 18.59 -23.02 -11.50
CA LYS A 301 17.69 -23.37 -12.61
C LYS A 301 18.36 -23.11 -13.96
N THR A 302 17.74 -23.62 -15.03
CA THR A 302 18.14 -23.34 -16.41
C THR A 302 17.64 -21.97 -16.87
N LEU A 303 18.47 -21.24 -17.61
CA LEU A 303 18.13 -19.96 -18.21
C LEU A 303 18.46 -19.99 -19.71
N LYS A 304 17.44 -19.81 -20.56
CA LYS A 304 17.55 -20.03 -22.01
C LYS A 304 18.20 -18.85 -22.73
N ALA A 305 18.81 -19.13 -23.89
CA ALA A 305 19.28 -18.07 -24.78
C ALA A 305 18.12 -17.12 -25.17
N LYS A 306 18.46 -15.84 -25.37
CA LYS A 306 17.57 -14.71 -25.66
C LYS A 306 16.63 -14.29 -24.53
N PHE A 307 16.53 -15.04 -23.43
CA PHE A 307 15.75 -14.59 -22.27
C PHE A 307 16.32 -13.29 -21.72
N ARG A 308 15.44 -12.47 -21.17
CA ARG A 308 15.73 -11.18 -20.57
C ARG A 308 15.49 -11.26 -19.06
N VAL A 309 16.45 -10.76 -18.28
CA VAL A 309 16.42 -10.78 -16.82
C VAL A 309 16.86 -9.44 -16.25
N ARG A 310 16.26 -9.03 -15.13
CA ARG A 310 16.68 -7.84 -14.38
C ARG A 310 17.82 -8.17 -13.42
N TYR A 311 18.80 -7.28 -13.34
CA TYR A 311 19.87 -7.30 -12.34
C TYR A 311 20.37 -5.88 -12.08
N GLU A 312 20.45 -5.46 -10.82
CA GLU A 312 20.93 -4.12 -10.41
C GLU A 312 20.32 -2.96 -11.22
N ASP A 313 18.99 -2.95 -11.33
CA ASP A 313 18.18 -1.96 -12.07
C ASP A 313 18.39 -1.92 -13.60
N ARG A 314 19.14 -2.88 -14.15
CA ARG A 314 19.40 -3.02 -15.59
C ARG A 314 18.74 -4.27 -16.15
N LEU A 315 18.53 -4.26 -17.47
CA LEU A 315 17.96 -5.39 -18.20
C LEU A 315 19.05 -6.07 -19.02
N TYR A 316 19.16 -7.39 -18.91
CA TYR A 316 20.16 -8.18 -19.64
C TYR A 316 19.51 -9.26 -20.47
N ARG A 317 19.94 -9.40 -21.71
CA ARG A 317 19.64 -10.53 -22.60
C ARG A 317 20.69 -11.63 -22.43
N VAL A 318 20.25 -12.87 -22.36
CA VAL A 318 21.10 -14.04 -22.27
C VAL A 318 21.61 -14.42 -23.67
N ARG A 319 22.93 -14.53 -23.83
CA ARG A 319 23.56 -14.84 -25.13
C ARG A 319 23.44 -16.33 -25.49
N GLN A 320 23.59 -17.21 -24.51
CA GLN A 320 23.58 -18.66 -24.69
C GLN A 320 22.85 -19.36 -23.54
N GLU A 321 22.33 -20.56 -23.78
CA GLU A 321 21.67 -21.31 -22.72
C GLU A 321 22.63 -21.62 -21.57
N ILE A 322 22.17 -21.34 -20.35
CA ILE A 322 22.87 -21.60 -19.10
C ILE A 322 22.13 -22.75 -18.42
N SER A 323 22.70 -23.95 -18.45
CA SER A 323 22.05 -25.15 -17.92
C SER A 323 21.72 -25.05 -16.42
N THR A 324 22.60 -24.37 -15.66
CA THR A 324 22.40 -24.07 -14.24
C THR A 324 23.01 -22.72 -13.91
N VAL A 325 22.17 -21.74 -13.54
CA VAL A 325 22.66 -20.41 -13.14
C VAL A 325 23.33 -20.52 -11.76
N LEU A 326 24.56 -20.02 -11.67
CA LEU A 326 25.36 -20.03 -10.45
C LEU A 326 25.35 -18.65 -9.79
N ALA A 327 25.19 -18.62 -8.46
CA ALA A 327 25.10 -17.38 -7.69
C ALA A 327 26.36 -16.48 -7.82
N ASN A 328 27.51 -17.04 -8.16
CA ASN A 328 28.77 -16.33 -8.37
C ASN A 328 29.01 -15.88 -9.83
N GLN A 329 28.02 -16.03 -10.71
CA GLN A 329 28.09 -15.60 -12.11
C GLN A 329 26.95 -14.63 -12.47
N PRO A 330 26.78 -13.52 -11.74
CA PRO A 330 25.78 -12.51 -12.08
C PRO A 330 26.12 -11.80 -13.40
N PRO A 331 25.16 -11.12 -14.05
CA PRO A 331 25.43 -10.22 -15.16
C PRO A 331 26.47 -9.16 -14.78
N SER A 332 27.60 -9.16 -15.48
CA SER A 332 28.74 -8.27 -15.23
C SER A 332 29.69 -8.27 -16.44
N VAL A 333 30.73 -7.43 -16.38
CA VAL A 333 31.80 -7.43 -17.39
C VAL A 333 32.53 -8.78 -17.48
N ASP A 334 32.70 -9.48 -16.35
CA ASP A 334 33.39 -10.76 -16.29
C ASP A 334 32.54 -11.91 -16.88
N THR A 335 31.23 -11.71 -16.97
CA THR A 335 30.26 -12.67 -17.52
C THR A 335 29.63 -12.19 -18.84
N ALA A 336 30.27 -11.25 -19.54
CA ALA A 336 29.78 -10.67 -20.80
C ALA A 336 29.60 -11.71 -21.95
N ALA A 337 30.23 -12.89 -21.82
CA ALA A 337 29.99 -14.03 -22.71
C ALA A 337 28.62 -14.68 -22.51
N LEU A 338 28.03 -14.55 -21.32
CA LEU A 338 26.73 -15.11 -20.94
C LEU A 338 25.61 -14.08 -21.05
N TYR A 339 25.89 -12.82 -20.72
CA TYR A 339 24.89 -11.76 -20.61
C TYR A 339 25.26 -10.54 -21.46
N GLU A 340 24.24 -9.91 -22.03
CA GLU A 340 24.33 -8.70 -22.82
C GLU A 340 23.38 -7.65 -22.24
N GLU A 341 23.88 -6.50 -21.83
CA GLU A 341 23.03 -5.41 -21.38
C GLU A 341 22.16 -4.89 -22.53
N ILE A 342 20.84 -4.81 -22.31
CA ILE A 342 19.91 -4.17 -23.23
C ILE A 342 19.95 -2.68 -22.94
N ASN A 343 20.33 -1.90 -23.95
CA ASN A 343 20.32 -0.45 -23.92
C ASN A 343 19.31 0.08 -24.95
N GLU A 344 18.94 1.35 -24.81
CA GLU A 344 18.10 2.04 -25.79
C GLU A 344 18.73 1.95 -27.19
N GLU A 345 17.90 1.66 -28.19
CA GLU A 345 18.28 1.72 -29.58
C GLU A 345 18.19 3.16 -30.07
N HIS A 346 19.31 3.67 -30.59
CA HIS A 346 19.40 5.02 -31.12
C HIS A 346 19.72 4.97 -32.62
N ALA A 347 19.03 5.80 -33.39
CA ALA A 347 19.25 5.93 -34.83
C ALA A 347 20.67 6.42 -35.16
N GLY A 348 21.33 7.08 -34.20
CA GLY A 348 22.62 7.73 -34.38
C GLY A 348 22.52 8.90 -35.33
N THR A 349 21.42 9.66 -35.23
CA THR A 349 21.21 10.94 -35.93
C THR A 349 21.52 12.10 -34.97
N GLN A 350 21.55 13.32 -35.48
CA GLN A 350 21.80 14.50 -34.63
C GLN A 350 20.72 14.65 -33.55
N ASP A 351 19.47 14.32 -33.87
CA ASP A 351 18.32 14.39 -32.96
C ASP A 351 18.22 13.16 -32.03
N ASP A 352 18.84 12.04 -32.40
CA ASP A 352 18.85 10.78 -31.63
C ASP A 352 20.26 10.13 -31.66
N PRO A 353 21.25 10.69 -30.93
CA PRO A 353 22.62 10.20 -30.92
C PRO A 353 22.77 8.95 -30.06
N ILE A 354 23.66 8.03 -30.46
CA ILE A 354 23.94 6.79 -29.72
C ILE A 354 24.76 7.09 -28.45
N PRO A 355 24.29 6.75 -27.24
CA PRO A 355 25.06 6.87 -26.01
C PRO A 355 26.35 6.07 -26.09
N TYR A 356 27.47 6.74 -25.86
CA TYR A 356 28.78 6.13 -25.92
C TYR A 356 29.25 5.71 -24.52
N ASN A 357 29.53 4.42 -24.37
CA ASN A 357 29.84 3.76 -23.10
C ASN A 357 31.29 3.25 -22.99
N ASN A 358 32.23 3.84 -23.74
CA ASN A 358 33.67 3.53 -23.67
C ASN A 358 34.04 2.05 -24.00
N ASN A 359 33.27 1.38 -24.87
CA ASN A 359 33.63 0.08 -25.45
C ASN A 359 32.81 -0.17 -26.73
N MET A 360 32.87 0.75 -27.69
CA MET A 360 32.01 0.71 -28.87
C MET A 360 32.76 1.09 -30.14
N GLU A 361 32.46 0.40 -31.25
CA GLU A 361 32.91 0.79 -32.58
C GLU A 361 32.10 1.99 -33.08
N LEU A 362 32.78 3.00 -33.62
CA LEU A 362 32.12 4.19 -34.17
C LEU A 362 31.97 4.04 -35.68
N PHE A 363 30.78 4.37 -36.19
CA PHE A 363 30.45 4.31 -37.60
C PHE A 363 30.34 5.71 -38.20
N SER A 364 30.99 5.92 -39.33
CA SER A 364 31.02 7.18 -40.07
C SER A 364 29.61 7.68 -40.36
N GLY A 365 29.36 8.97 -40.08
CA GLY A 365 28.08 9.63 -40.29
C GLY A 365 27.05 9.42 -39.16
N LYS A 366 27.33 8.54 -38.19
CA LYS A 366 26.51 8.39 -36.98
C LYS A 366 26.91 9.42 -35.92
N TYR A 367 25.94 9.78 -35.10
CA TYR A 367 26.11 10.68 -33.97
C TYR A 367 26.13 9.88 -32.66
N TYR A 368 26.97 10.32 -31.74
CA TYR A 368 27.20 9.69 -30.46
C TYR A 368 27.16 10.72 -29.33
N SER A 369 26.60 10.37 -28.18
CA SER A 369 26.55 11.26 -27.01
C SER A 369 27.36 10.71 -25.85
N GLN A 370 28.22 11.54 -25.26
CA GLN A 370 28.93 11.22 -24.03
C GLN A 370 28.91 12.40 -23.07
N GLY A 371 28.44 12.19 -21.83
CA GLY A 371 28.35 13.24 -20.82
C GLY A 371 27.46 14.43 -21.24
N GLY A 372 26.38 14.16 -22.00
CA GLY A 372 25.47 15.18 -22.52
C GLY A 372 26.01 15.98 -23.71
N THR A 373 27.21 15.66 -24.23
CA THR A 373 27.77 16.28 -25.44
C THR A 373 27.62 15.35 -26.63
N THR A 374 27.14 15.88 -27.76
CA THR A 374 26.96 15.14 -29.02
C THR A 374 28.18 15.31 -29.94
N TYR A 375 28.57 14.21 -30.57
CA TYR A 375 29.69 14.13 -31.50
C TYR A 375 29.24 13.41 -32.78
N ARG A 376 29.70 13.88 -33.95
CA ARG A 376 29.51 13.17 -35.22
C ARG A 376 30.76 12.38 -35.55
N CYS A 377 30.61 11.08 -35.81
CA CYS A 377 31.72 10.26 -36.26
C CYS A 377 32.05 10.56 -37.72
N THR A 378 33.31 10.87 -38.01
CA THR A 378 33.79 11.27 -39.34
C THR A 378 34.38 10.12 -40.15
N ARG A 379 34.72 8.99 -39.50
CA ARG A 379 35.18 7.77 -40.16
C ARG A 379 35.02 6.54 -39.26
N ASN A 380 34.84 5.37 -39.86
CA ASN A 380 34.72 4.10 -39.12
C ASN A 380 35.98 3.82 -38.28
N THR A 381 35.82 3.36 -37.04
CA THR A 381 36.95 2.91 -36.22
C THR A 381 37.39 1.49 -36.57
N GLY A 382 36.50 0.65 -37.10
CA GLY A 382 36.79 -0.74 -37.50
C GLY A 382 36.97 -1.72 -36.32
N GLN A 383 37.02 -1.20 -35.10
CA GLN A 383 37.13 -1.91 -33.84
C GLN A 383 36.57 -1.03 -32.72
N PRO A 384 36.16 -1.63 -31.58
CA PRO A 384 35.76 -0.88 -30.39
C PRO A 384 36.86 0.07 -29.92
N VAL A 385 36.49 1.31 -29.64
CA VAL A 385 37.36 2.30 -29.00
C VAL A 385 36.91 2.49 -27.55
N TYR A 386 37.89 2.77 -26.68
CA TYR A 386 37.70 2.84 -25.22
C TYR A 386 37.95 4.24 -24.65
N GLN A 387 38.56 5.13 -25.44
CA GLN A 387 38.84 6.50 -25.04
C GLN A 387 37.56 7.34 -25.08
N ASP A 388 37.47 8.34 -24.20
CA ASP A 388 36.37 9.30 -24.26
C ASP A 388 36.28 9.98 -25.62
N LEU A 389 35.07 10.25 -26.11
CA LEU A 389 34.83 10.90 -27.40
C LEU A 389 35.53 12.27 -27.49
N SER A 390 35.67 12.97 -26.37
CA SER A 390 36.41 14.23 -26.27
C SER A 390 37.89 14.09 -26.68
N ALA A 391 38.52 12.94 -26.40
CA ALA A 391 39.89 12.64 -26.78
C ALA A 391 40.03 12.16 -28.23
N LEU A 392 38.91 11.81 -28.87
CA LEU A 392 38.86 11.36 -30.27
C LEU A 392 38.50 12.50 -31.25
N VAL A 393 38.29 13.71 -30.75
CA VAL A 393 37.98 14.90 -31.56
C VAL A 393 39.12 15.20 -32.53
N GLY A 394 38.79 15.35 -33.82
CA GLY A 394 39.78 15.56 -34.88
C GLY A 394 40.49 14.29 -35.36
N ILE A 395 40.22 13.13 -34.73
CA ILE A 395 40.76 11.83 -35.13
C ILE A 395 39.67 10.93 -35.70
N TYR A 396 38.56 10.76 -34.97
CA TYR A 396 37.43 9.91 -35.37
C TYR A 396 36.09 10.62 -35.27
N VAL A 397 36.00 11.65 -34.43
CA VAL A 397 34.75 12.39 -34.22
C VAL A 397 34.98 13.89 -34.32
N GLU A 398 33.91 14.63 -34.53
CA GLU A 398 33.85 16.08 -34.37
C GLU A 398 32.73 16.44 -33.41
N LYS A 399 32.92 17.50 -32.63
CA LYS A 399 31.90 17.99 -31.70
C LYS A 399 30.84 18.78 -32.48
N VAL A 400 29.57 18.52 -32.18
CA VAL A 400 28.39 19.16 -32.81
C VAL A 400 27.92 20.36 -32.00
#